data_AF-A0A7V2J603-F1
#
_entry.id   AF-A0A7V2J603-F1
#
_cell.length_a   1.000
_cell.length_b   1.000
_cell.length_c   1.000
_cell.angle_alpha   90.00
_cell.angle_beta   90.00
_cell.angle_gamma   90.00
#
_symmetry.space_group_name_H-M   'P 1'
#
loop_
_entity.id
_entity.type
_entity.pdbx_description
1 polymer ?
#
loop_
_entity_poly.entity_id
_entity_poly.type
_entity_poly.pdbx_seq_one_letter_code
_entity_poly.pdbx_strand_id
1 'polypeptide(L)'
;QCIVVAVDSKRVIPDMEFEPDEPWLSWLNEPEMSDVRLQIPSNGQKVWALSTHGGRKMRRLDSIRFAKKMEELGAGEILLTSMDRDGTKIGFDIELTRRISEAVSIPVVASGGVGTLDHLREGLVEGKADAALAASIFHYREFSIKETKEYLRSNGVPVRL
;
A
#
# COMPACT_ATOMS: atom_id res chain seq x y z
N GLN A 1 21.50 3.82 -6.64
CA GLN A 1 20.73 2.87 -5.80
C GLN A 1 19.32 3.40 -5.69
N CYS A 2 18.31 2.54 -5.79
CA CYS A 2 16.91 2.93 -5.57
C CYS A 2 16.59 2.73 -4.08
N ILE A 3 15.90 3.68 -3.46
CA ILE A 3 15.35 3.54 -2.11
C ILE A 3 13.90 3.06 -2.26
N VAL A 4 13.59 1.89 -1.69
CA VAL A 4 12.21 1.39 -1.59
C VAL A 4 11.65 1.82 -0.23
N VAL A 5 10.51 2.50 -0.21
CA VAL A 5 9.84 2.88 1.02
C VAL A 5 8.62 2.02 1.26
N ALA A 6 8.58 1.36 2.42
CA ALA A 6 7.40 0.61 2.86
C ALA A 6 6.34 1.57 3.40
N VAL A 7 5.11 1.42 2.91
CA VAL A 7 3.92 2.15 3.35
C VAL A 7 2.92 1.13 3.88
N ASP A 8 2.98 0.89 5.19
CA ASP A 8 1.99 0.07 5.88
C ASP A 8 0.81 0.96 6.24
N SER A 9 -0.37 0.62 5.74
CA SER A 9 -1.51 1.52 5.73
C SER A 9 -2.75 0.84 6.28
N LYS A 10 -3.49 1.52 7.16
CA LYS A 10 -4.74 1.03 7.74
C LYS A 10 -5.86 2.05 7.55
N ARG A 11 -7.04 1.60 7.15
CA ARG A 11 -8.22 2.44 7.02
C ARG A 11 -8.59 3.02 8.37
N VAL A 12 -8.80 4.32 8.39
CA VAL A 12 -9.26 5.02 9.60
C VAL A 12 -10.72 4.67 9.81
N ILE A 13 -11.03 4.26 11.05
CA ILE A 13 -12.39 3.97 11.51
C ILE A 13 -12.78 4.99 12.58
N PRO A 14 -14.08 5.16 12.87
CA PRO A 14 -14.53 5.95 14.01
C PRO A 14 -13.80 5.52 15.29
N ASP A 15 -13.46 6.49 16.13
CA ASP A 15 -12.82 6.30 17.43
C ASP A 15 -11.43 5.62 17.38
N MET A 16 -10.77 5.62 16.20
CA MET A 16 -9.38 5.15 16.09
C MET A 16 -8.45 6.04 16.92
N GLU A 17 -7.75 5.42 17.87
CA GLU A 17 -6.68 6.05 18.62
C GLU A 17 -5.37 6.10 17.82
N PHE A 18 -4.60 7.17 18.01
CA PHE A 18 -3.31 7.36 17.39
C PHE A 18 -2.25 7.49 18.48
N GLU A 19 -1.12 6.81 18.25
CA GLU A 19 0.03 6.91 19.12
C GLU A 19 0.64 8.31 19.05
N PRO A 20 1.11 8.86 20.19
CA PRO A 20 1.82 10.13 20.20
C PRO A 20 3.09 10.04 19.37
N ASP A 21 3.57 11.18 18.88
CA ASP A 21 4.83 11.23 18.15
C ASP A 21 6.00 10.80 19.05
N GLU A 22 6.84 9.91 18.53
CA GLU A 22 8.04 9.44 19.21
C GLU A 22 9.26 10.32 18.82
N PRO A 23 10.33 10.38 19.63
CA PRO A 23 11.45 11.28 19.37
C PRO A 23 12.12 11.14 18.00
N TRP A 24 12.12 9.94 17.42
CA TRP A 24 12.67 9.69 16.08
C TRP A 24 11.78 10.21 14.94
N LEU A 25 10.56 10.65 15.25
CA LEU A 25 9.65 11.34 14.33
C LEU A 25 9.78 12.86 14.40
N SER A 26 10.81 13.39 15.08
CA SER A 26 11.03 14.84 15.21
C SER A 26 11.11 15.58 13.87
N TRP A 27 11.52 14.89 12.80
CA TRP A 27 11.52 15.41 11.42
C TRP A 27 10.12 15.79 10.91
N LEU A 28 9.03 15.27 11.49
CA LEU A 28 7.66 15.70 11.16
C LEU A 28 7.34 17.13 11.63
N ASN A 29 8.19 17.71 12.48
CA ASN A 29 8.04 19.09 12.94
C ASN A 29 8.61 20.10 11.94
N GLU A 30 9.36 19.63 10.94
CA GLU A 30 9.84 20.50 9.87
C GLU A 30 8.66 21.02 9.04
N PRO A 31 8.62 22.32 8.67
CA PRO A 31 7.49 22.92 7.96
C PRO A 31 7.11 22.17 6.68
N GLU A 32 8.10 21.61 5.98
CA GLU A 32 7.94 20.86 4.74
C GLU A 32 7.23 19.51 4.91
N MET A 33 7.09 19.03 6.14
CA MET A 33 6.44 17.75 6.48
C MET A 33 5.06 17.95 7.11
N SER A 34 4.62 19.19 7.27
CA SER A 34 3.35 19.51 7.94
C SER A 34 2.11 18.98 7.21
N ASP A 35 2.21 18.82 5.90
CA ASP A 35 1.13 18.37 5.03
C ASP A 35 0.85 16.87 5.16
N VAL A 36 1.82 16.05 5.56
CA VAL A 36 1.64 14.59 5.74
C VAL A 36 0.74 14.22 6.91
N ARG A 37 0.37 15.17 7.77
CA ARG A 37 -0.56 14.93 8.88
C ARG A 37 -1.93 14.55 8.38
N LEU A 38 -2.49 13.49 8.98
CA LEU A 38 -3.80 13.00 8.65
C LEU A 38 -4.90 13.98 9.08
N GLN A 39 -5.75 14.35 8.13
CA GLN A 39 -7.00 15.06 8.36
C GLN A 39 -8.15 14.10 8.09
N ILE A 40 -9.07 13.97 9.05
CA ILE A 40 -10.26 13.12 8.90
C ILE A 40 -11.38 14.01 8.36
N PRO A 41 -11.82 13.82 7.10
CA PRO A 41 -12.83 14.68 6.49
C PRO A 41 -14.22 14.36 7.04
N SER A 42 -15.05 15.40 7.21
CA SER A 42 -16.44 15.27 7.70
C SER A 42 -17.41 14.71 6.66
N ASN A 43 -17.01 14.60 5.40
CA ASN A 43 -17.83 14.16 4.28
C ASN A 43 -17.92 12.62 4.14
N GLY A 44 -17.35 11.86 5.08
CA GLY A 44 -17.36 10.40 5.06
C GLY A 44 -16.40 9.75 4.05
N GLN A 45 -15.53 10.54 3.41
CA GLN A 45 -14.49 9.99 2.54
C GLN A 45 -13.53 9.12 3.34
N LYS A 46 -13.23 7.93 2.80
CA LYS A 46 -12.25 7.02 3.40
C LYS A 46 -10.86 7.64 3.35
N VAL A 47 -10.15 7.50 4.46
CA VAL A 47 -8.74 7.89 4.60
C VAL A 47 -7.99 6.76 5.27
N TRP A 48 -6.68 6.71 5.04
CA TRP A 48 -5.82 5.69 5.61
C TRP A 48 -4.67 6.35 6.37
N ALA A 49 -4.37 5.76 7.51
CA ALA A 49 -3.31 6.16 8.40
C ALA A 49 -2.10 5.23 8.25
N LEU A 50 -0.90 5.78 8.40
CA LEU A 50 0.31 4.98 8.48
C LEU A 50 0.29 4.13 9.75
N SER A 51 0.64 2.87 9.58
CA SER A 51 0.91 1.95 10.67
C SER A 51 2.41 1.71 10.80
N THR A 52 2.86 1.50 12.03
CA THR A 52 4.26 1.15 12.34
C THR A 52 4.29 -0.05 13.27
N HIS A 53 5.48 -0.62 13.47
CA HIS A 53 5.67 -1.78 14.34
C HIS A 53 4.79 -2.97 13.91
N GLY A 54 4.72 -3.24 12.60
CA GLY A 54 3.96 -4.36 12.03
C GLY A 54 2.47 -4.29 12.35
N GLY A 55 1.83 -3.15 12.07
CA GLY A 55 0.39 -3.00 12.25
C GLY A 55 -0.08 -2.52 13.63
N ARG A 56 0.80 -2.52 14.63
CA ARG A 56 0.40 -2.35 16.05
C ARG A 56 0.25 -0.91 16.50
N LYS A 57 1.00 0.02 15.90
CA LYS A 57 1.03 1.42 16.31
C LYS A 57 0.53 2.30 15.19
N MET A 58 -0.67 2.88 15.36
CA MET A 58 -1.24 3.79 14.38
C MET A 58 -0.68 5.20 14.56
N ARG A 59 -0.26 5.81 13.44
CA ARG A 59 0.27 7.18 13.41
C ARG A 59 -0.72 8.08 12.72
N ARG A 60 -0.86 9.32 13.21
CA ARG A 60 -1.75 10.32 12.63
C ARG A 60 -1.13 10.96 11.37
N LEU A 61 -0.75 10.11 10.43
CA LEU A 61 -0.09 10.45 9.17
C LEU A 61 -0.89 9.85 8.02
N ASP A 62 -1.18 10.65 7.00
CA ASP A 62 -1.93 10.23 5.83
C ASP A 62 -1.04 9.39 4.92
N SER A 63 -1.43 8.14 4.65
CA SER A 63 -0.61 7.21 3.87
C SER A 63 -0.35 7.69 2.44
N ILE A 64 -1.30 8.40 1.83
CA ILE A 64 -1.19 8.88 0.45
C ILE A 64 -0.27 10.10 0.39
N ARG A 65 -0.44 11.06 1.31
CA ARG A 65 0.46 12.22 1.40
C ARG A 65 1.87 11.81 1.78
N PHE A 66 2.01 10.83 2.68
CA PHE A 66 3.31 10.27 3.01
C PHE A 66 3.98 9.63 1.79
N ALA A 67 3.28 8.82 1.00
CA ALA A 67 3.85 8.22 -0.22
C ALA A 67 4.36 9.29 -1.20
N LYS A 68 3.57 10.35 -1.45
CA LYS A 68 3.99 11.50 -2.25
C LYS A 68 5.23 12.18 -1.67
N LYS A 69 5.25 12.40 -0.37
CA LYS A 69 6.38 13.05 0.28
C LYS A 69 7.66 12.23 0.21
N MET A 70 7.55 10.91 0.31
CA MET A 70 8.69 10.01 0.17
C MET A 70 9.25 10.05 -1.26
N GLU A 71 8.39 10.13 -2.27
CA GLU A 71 8.82 10.37 -3.66
C GLU A 71 9.58 11.70 -3.81
N GLU A 72 9.05 12.80 -3.26
CA GLU A 72 9.73 14.12 -3.27
C GLU A 72 11.11 14.07 -2.61
N LEU A 73 11.28 13.24 -1.58
CA LEU A 73 12.53 13.02 -0.87
C LEU A 73 13.47 12.00 -1.54
N GLY A 74 13.08 11.45 -2.70
CA GLY A 74 13.92 10.59 -3.53
C GLY A 74 13.70 9.09 -3.37
N ALA A 75 12.57 8.66 -2.80
CA ALA A 75 12.13 7.28 -2.93
C ALA A 75 11.97 6.93 -4.42
N GLY A 76 12.40 5.73 -4.82
CA GLY A 76 12.28 5.26 -6.20
C GLY A 76 11.25 4.15 -6.38
N GLU A 77 10.67 3.62 -5.31
CA GLU A 77 9.56 2.66 -5.33
C GLU A 77 8.81 2.68 -4.00
N ILE A 78 7.49 2.45 -4.05
CA ILE A 78 6.64 2.27 -2.86
C ILE A 78 6.24 0.79 -2.74
N LEU A 79 6.54 0.18 -1.60
CA LEU A 79 5.96 -1.09 -1.20
C LEU A 79 4.73 -0.83 -0.32
N LEU A 80 3.54 -0.93 -0.89
CA LEU A 80 2.30 -0.63 -0.22
C LEU A 80 1.68 -1.90 0.38
N THR A 81 1.54 -1.95 1.70
CA THR A 81 0.82 -3.04 2.40
C THR A 81 -0.45 -2.52 3.03
N SER A 82 -1.60 -3.11 2.68
CA SER A 82 -2.87 -2.82 3.35
C SER A 82 -3.03 -3.70 4.60
N MET A 83 -2.94 -3.10 5.79
CA MET A 83 -3.09 -3.79 7.07
C MET A 83 -4.49 -4.36 7.31
N ASP A 84 -5.52 -3.86 6.61
CA ASP A 84 -6.88 -4.42 6.67
C ASP A 84 -7.06 -5.67 5.82
N ARG A 85 -6.10 -5.94 4.92
CA ARG A 85 -6.14 -7.05 3.97
C ARG A 85 -5.04 -8.07 4.21
N ASP A 86 -3.96 -7.69 4.87
CA ASP A 86 -2.83 -8.59 5.06
C ASP A 86 -3.25 -9.88 5.80
N GLY A 87 -2.79 -11.02 5.30
CA GLY A 87 -3.15 -12.36 5.79
C GLY A 87 -4.60 -12.83 5.55
N THR A 88 -5.50 -11.98 5.03
CA THR A 88 -6.94 -12.31 4.94
C THR A 88 -7.35 -13.15 3.73
N LYS A 89 -6.53 -13.18 2.67
CA LYS A 89 -6.85 -13.80 1.36
C LYS A 89 -8.10 -13.25 0.64
N ILE A 90 -8.64 -12.08 1.01
CA ILE A 90 -9.84 -11.49 0.38
C ILE A 90 -9.53 -10.37 -0.64
N GLY A 91 -8.32 -10.37 -1.21
CA GLY A 91 -7.86 -9.42 -2.22
C GLY A 91 -7.14 -8.20 -1.63
N PHE A 92 -6.51 -7.42 -2.52
CA PHE A 92 -5.90 -6.14 -2.17
C PHE A 92 -6.96 -5.09 -1.77
N ASP A 93 -6.55 -4.00 -1.10
CA ASP A 93 -7.42 -2.83 -0.94
C ASP A 93 -7.33 -1.97 -2.20
N ILE A 94 -8.13 -2.30 -3.22
CA ILE A 94 -8.10 -1.66 -4.55
C ILE A 94 -8.23 -0.14 -4.49
N GLU A 95 -9.06 0.39 -3.58
CA GLU A 95 -9.24 1.84 -3.44
C GLU A 95 -7.96 2.51 -2.92
N LEU A 96 -7.32 1.92 -1.91
CA LEU A 96 -6.06 2.40 -1.37
C LEU A 96 -4.94 2.29 -2.41
N THR A 97 -4.78 1.12 -3.04
CA THR A 97 -3.76 0.87 -4.05
C THR A 97 -3.88 1.89 -5.17
N ARG A 98 -5.08 2.05 -5.73
CA ARG A 98 -5.33 3.02 -6.79
C ARG A 98 -5.01 4.46 -6.38
N ARG A 99 -5.42 4.87 -5.18
CA ARG A 99 -5.18 6.24 -4.71
C ARG A 99 -3.70 6.54 -4.50
N ILE A 100 -2.89 5.57 -4.12
CA ILE A 100 -1.43 5.73 -4.02
C ILE A 100 -0.78 5.68 -5.41
N SER A 101 -1.12 4.70 -6.25
CA SER A 101 -0.58 4.60 -7.61
C SER A 101 -0.91 5.81 -8.49
N GLU A 102 -2.08 6.45 -8.31
CA GLU A 102 -2.42 7.70 -9.01
C GLU A 102 -1.80 8.95 -8.37
N ALA A 103 -1.29 8.83 -7.14
CA ALA A 103 -0.70 9.93 -6.39
C ALA A 103 0.80 10.12 -6.66
N VAL A 104 1.52 9.05 -6.96
CA VAL A 104 2.97 9.07 -7.20
C VAL A 104 3.29 8.74 -8.66
N SER A 105 4.48 9.12 -9.12
CA SER A 105 5.02 8.79 -10.44
C SER A 105 6.03 7.63 -10.44
N ILE A 106 6.52 7.27 -9.26
CA ILE A 106 7.39 6.09 -9.04
C ILE A 106 6.58 4.78 -8.95
N PRO A 107 7.20 3.62 -9.26
CA PRO A 107 6.53 2.33 -9.18
C PRO A 107 5.90 2.02 -7.81
N VAL A 108 4.72 1.40 -7.83
CA VAL A 108 3.99 0.92 -6.65
C VAL A 108 3.83 -0.58 -6.70
N VAL A 109 4.31 -1.26 -5.64
CA VAL A 109 4.12 -2.69 -5.41
C VAL A 109 2.94 -2.89 -4.46
N ALA A 110 1.85 -3.49 -4.95
CA ALA A 110 0.71 -3.86 -4.11
C ALA A 110 1.03 -5.11 -3.26
N SER A 111 0.75 -5.04 -1.95
CA SER A 111 0.98 -6.10 -0.97
C SER A 111 -0.19 -6.24 0.01
N GLY A 112 -0.40 -7.46 0.51
CA GLY A 112 -1.39 -7.81 1.53
C GLY A 112 -2.77 -8.22 0.98
N GLY A 113 -3.13 -9.50 1.20
CA GLY A 113 -4.50 -10.00 0.98
C GLY A 113 -4.74 -10.88 -0.24
N VAL A 114 -3.71 -11.17 -1.07
CA VAL A 114 -3.86 -12.06 -2.23
C VAL A 114 -4.26 -13.48 -1.81
N GLY A 115 -5.24 -14.03 -2.52
CA GLY A 115 -5.80 -15.38 -2.28
C GLY A 115 -6.12 -16.12 -3.58
N THR A 116 -6.39 -15.39 -4.67
CA THR A 116 -6.64 -15.94 -6.00
C THR A 116 -5.79 -15.22 -7.05
N LEU A 117 -5.75 -15.75 -8.27
CA LEU A 117 -5.11 -15.07 -9.41
C LEU A 117 -5.89 -13.82 -9.84
N ASP A 118 -7.22 -13.80 -9.66
CA ASP A 118 -8.03 -12.60 -9.92
C ASP A 118 -7.61 -11.43 -9.02
N HIS A 119 -7.30 -11.69 -7.75
CA HIS A 119 -6.80 -10.64 -6.84
C HIS A 119 -5.50 -9.99 -7.35
N LEU A 120 -4.61 -10.76 -8.00
CA LEU A 120 -3.40 -10.20 -8.62
C LEU A 120 -3.76 -9.31 -9.81
N ARG A 121 -4.66 -9.77 -10.69
CA ARG A 121 -5.13 -8.99 -11.84
C ARG A 121 -5.84 -7.72 -11.39
N GLU A 122 -6.71 -7.77 -10.40
CA GLU A 122 -7.39 -6.60 -9.82
C GLU A 122 -6.38 -5.58 -9.27
N GLY A 123 -5.36 -6.03 -8.52
CA GLY A 123 -4.31 -5.14 -8.02
C GLY A 123 -3.54 -4.40 -9.12
N LEU A 124 -3.19 -5.12 -10.20
CA LEU A 124 -2.44 -4.56 -11.33
C LEU A 124 -3.31 -3.68 -12.24
N VAL A 125 -4.56 -4.07 -12.49
CA VAL A 125 -5.44 -3.40 -13.48
C VAL A 125 -6.30 -2.32 -12.82
N GLU A 126 -7.02 -2.66 -11.77
CA GLU A 126 -7.98 -1.75 -11.11
C GLU A 126 -7.30 -0.91 -10.04
N GLY A 127 -6.39 -1.53 -9.28
CA GLY A 127 -5.50 -0.88 -8.33
C GLY A 127 -4.38 -0.07 -8.99
N LYS A 128 -4.13 -0.26 -10.30
CA LYS A 128 -3.06 0.40 -11.06
C LYS A 128 -1.66 0.22 -10.43
N ALA A 129 -1.41 -0.87 -9.73
CA ALA A 129 -0.07 -1.17 -9.24
C ALA A 129 0.84 -1.62 -10.40
N ASP A 130 2.11 -1.24 -10.35
CA ASP A 130 3.12 -1.66 -11.33
C ASP A 130 3.59 -3.10 -11.08
N ALA A 131 3.51 -3.54 -9.83
CA ALA A 131 3.83 -4.90 -9.42
C ALA A 131 2.89 -5.40 -8.32
N ALA A 132 2.80 -6.71 -8.18
CA ALA A 132 2.03 -7.38 -7.14
C ALA A 132 2.93 -8.33 -6.35
N LEU A 133 2.91 -8.20 -5.03
CA LEU A 133 3.59 -9.08 -4.09
C LEU A 133 2.54 -10.01 -3.45
N ALA A 134 2.80 -11.32 -3.53
CA ALA A 134 2.00 -12.33 -2.85
C ALA A 134 2.91 -13.38 -2.22
N ALA A 135 2.55 -13.85 -1.03
CA ALA A 135 3.32 -14.85 -0.29
C ALA A 135 2.55 -16.17 -0.14
N SER A 136 1.39 -16.15 0.51
CA SER A 136 0.66 -17.37 0.90
C SER A 136 0.33 -18.29 -0.27
N ILE A 137 -0.16 -17.74 -1.38
CA ILE A 137 -0.53 -18.53 -2.57
C ILE A 137 0.65 -19.29 -3.21
N PHE A 138 1.88 -18.80 -3.01
CA PHE A 138 3.10 -19.44 -3.53
C PHE A 138 3.75 -20.35 -2.49
N HIS A 139 3.80 -19.94 -1.22
CA HIS A 139 4.34 -20.78 -0.14
C HIS A 139 3.55 -22.09 0.01
N TYR A 140 2.23 -22.03 -0.09
CA TYR A 140 1.36 -23.21 -0.01
C TYR A 140 1.16 -23.91 -1.36
N ARG A 141 1.85 -23.45 -2.42
CA ARG A 141 1.78 -24.02 -3.77
C ARG A 141 0.34 -24.12 -4.31
N GLU A 142 -0.50 -23.17 -3.95
CA GLU A 142 -1.87 -23.05 -4.48
C GLU A 142 -1.81 -22.69 -5.97
N PHE A 143 -0.84 -21.88 -6.36
CA PHE A 143 -0.50 -21.58 -7.75
C PHE A 143 1.01 -21.57 -7.95
N SER A 144 1.47 -21.93 -9.14
CA SER A 144 2.85 -21.72 -9.57
C SER A 144 3.05 -20.33 -10.18
N ILE A 145 4.31 -19.88 -10.24
CA ILE A 145 4.69 -18.64 -10.95
C ILE A 145 4.33 -18.73 -12.44
N LYS A 146 4.45 -19.91 -13.05
CA LYS A 146 4.10 -20.14 -14.45
C LYS A 146 2.61 -19.97 -14.69
N GLU A 147 1.76 -20.66 -13.91
CA GLU A 147 0.30 -20.54 -14.00
C GLU A 147 -0.16 -19.10 -13.77
N THR A 148 0.43 -18.41 -12.80
CA THR A 148 0.14 -17.00 -12.51
C THR A 148 0.42 -16.10 -13.72
N LYS A 149 1.61 -16.23 -14.32
CA LYS A 149 1.97 -15.44 -15.51
C LYS A 149 1.12 -15.79 -16.72
N GLU A 150 0.80 -17.07 -16.92
CA GLU A 150 -0.07 -17.50 -18.02
C GLU A 150 -1.48 -16.92 -17.87
N TYR A 151 -2.04 -16.97 -16.66
CA TYR A 151 -3.33 -16.36 -16.32
C TYR A 151 -3.31 -14.83 -16.52
N LEU A 152 -2.28 -14.13 -16.03
CA LEU A 152 -2.19 -12.67 -16.16
C LEU A 152 -2.12 -12.27 -17.64
N ARG A 153 -1.31 -12.98 -18.43
CA ARG A 153 -1.23 -12.77 -19.88
C ARG A 153 -2.56 -13.05 -20.59
N SER A 154 -3.26 -14.15 -20.25
CA SER A 154 -4.55 -14.45 -20.89
C SER A 154 -5.64 -13.44 -20.53
N ASN A 155 -5.46 -12.69 -19.43
CA ASN A 155 -6.34 -11.61 -18.99
C ASN A 155 -5.82 -10.20 -19.38
N GLY A 156 -4.90 -10.12 -20.34
CA GLY A 156 -4.47 -8.85 -20.93
C GLY A 156 -3.44 -8.06 -20.11
N VAL A 157 -2.86 -8.65 -19.07
CA VAL A 157 -1.79 -8.02 -18.27
C VAL A 157 -0.44 -8.35 -18.90
N PRO A 158 0.37 -7.36 -19.33
CA PRO A 158 1.71 -7.60 -19.86
C PRO A 158 2.62 -8.19 -18.78
N VAL A 159 3.10 -9.41 -19.01
CA VAL A 159 4.01 -10.10 -18.10
C VAL A 159 5.11 -10.81 -18.86
N ARG A 160 6.30 -10.91 -18.25
CA ARG A 160 7.41 -11.70 -18.79
C ARG A 160 7.15 -13.17 -18.56
N LEU A 161 7.15 -13.99 -19.62
CA LEU A 161 7.09 -15.45 -19.52
C LEU A 161 8.47 -16.02 -19.18
#